data_AF-A0A2V1D8T4-F1
#
_entry.id   AF-A0A2V1D8T4-F1
#
_cell.length_a   1.000
_cell.length_b   1.000
_cell.length_c   1.000
_cell.angle_alpha   90.00
_cell.angle_beta   90.00
_cell.angle_gamma   90.00
#
_symmetry.space_group_name_H-M   'P 1'
#
loop_
_entity.id
_entity.type
_entity.pdbx_description
1 polymer ?
#
loop_
_entity_poly.entity_id
_entity_poly.type
_entity_poly.pdbx_seq_one_letter_code
_entity_poly.pdbx_strand_id
1 'polypeptide(L)'
;VVGGGEKDADTFEESLKLKNTLDGIEEEAGASPSWEALSVIVNCEFRLYFINQDTPLRNNPFLSHWVETIQRLQNQLSTAPTTEYAPANTDNERIADRDIWVVRLGLIKALLQSRNVAQFTDKSPRQLYKDFVESQQKDSFDLGPYIRMLEEEDIYERTPEPTEPHARDNPATTHQNNSTSNNDAQRPRPSKLSDFQQWKKDVLTRLKTSPETATPELTHLPIELSSLDFLTTLLQEQTLQSHNIDPAPIISDYIQHALRLTEQMGESSSAGLASSASAGLGATTSVEDQLVDHGREAQTRAVKLLLLFIRNLIRKDLVGMEAIYFEIQEICVRYVWIREVREFRAFIEGVEGGEGRYGR
;
A
#
# COMPACT_ATOMS: atom_id res chain seq x y z
N VAL A 1 0.15 -10.79 -36.72
CA VAL A 1 -0.40 -9.51 -36.22
C VAL A 1 0.42 -9.14 -35.00
N VAL A 2 1.50 -8.38 -35.21
CA VAL A 2 2.44 -7.91 -34.17
C VAL A 2 2.60 -6.42 -34.46
N GLY A 3 1.79 -5.60 -33.79
CA GLY A 3 1.74 -4.16 -34.03
C GLY A 3 0.82 -3.40 -33.07
N GLY A 4 0.47 -4.00 -31.92
CA GLY A 4 -0.40 -3.37 -30.91
C GLY A 4 0.36 -2.65 -29.79
N GLY A 5 1.57 -3.11 -29.44
CA GLY A 5 2.23 -2.66 -28.20
C GLY A 5 2.73 -1.21 -28.18
N GLU A 6 3.00 -0.60 -29.33
CA GLU A 6 3.53 0.78 -29.37
C GLU A 6 2.44 1.83 -29.09
N LYS A 7 1.20 1.57 -29.53
CA LYS A 7 0.05 2.45 -29.26
C LYS A 7 -0.38 2.42 -27.79
N ASP A 8 -0.28 1.26 -27.16
CA ASP A 8 -0.68 1.09 -25.75
C ASP A 8 0.28 1.84 -24.81
N ALA A 9 1.57 1.88 -25.15
CA ALA A 9 2.58 2.62 -24.39
C ALA A 9 2.33 4.14 -24.44
N ASP A 10 2.07 4.69 -25.63
CA ASP A 10 1.77 6.12 -25.81
C ASP A 10 0.49 6.53 -25.06
N THR A 11 -0.54 5.69 -25.12
CA THR A 11 -1.84 5.89 -24.46
C THR A 11 -1.70 5.97 -22.94
N PHE A 12 -0.88 5.08 -22.36
CA PHE A 12 -0.62 5.06 -20.93
C PHE A 12 0.20 6.29 -20.49
N GLU A 13 1.23 6.68 -21.26
CA GLU A 13 2.02 7.87 -20.96
C GLU A 13 1.17 9.15 -20.99
N GLU A 14 0.27 9.28 -21.99
CA GLU A 14 -0.68 10.40 -22.06
C GLU A 14 -1.60 10.42 -20.83
N SER A 15 -2.12 9.26 -20.42
CA SER A 15 -2.98 9.14 -19.24
C SER A 15 -2.24 9.54 -17.96
N LEU A 16 -0.96 9.16 -17.80
CA LEU A 16 -0.14 9.59 -16.66
C LEU A 16 0.12 11.08 -16.66
N LYS A 17 0.38 11.70 -17.83
CA LYS A 17 0.53 13.16 -17.94
C LYS A 17 -0.74 13.88 -17.50
N LEU A 18 -1.91 13.43 -17.98
CA LEU A 18 -3.20 13.99 -17.58
C LEU A 18 -3.43 13.88 -16.07
N LYS A 19 -3.14 12.72 -15.48
CA LYS A 19 -3.25 12.50 -14.04
C LYS A 19 -2.33 13.43 -13.25
N ASN A 20 -1.07 13.59 -13.67
CA ASN A 20 -0.14 14.48 -12.99
C ASN A 20 -0.56 15.96 -13.10
N THR A 21 -1.09 16.38 -14.25
CA THR A 21 -1.66 17.73 -14.41
C THR A 21 -2.88 17.92 -13.51
N LEU A 22 -3.76 16.92 -13.44
CA LEU A 22 -4.95 16.94 -12.59
C LEU A 22 -4.59 17.10 -11.11
N ASP A 23 -3.62 16.34 -10.61
CA ASP A 23 -3.16 16.44 -9.21
C ASP A 23 -2.59 17.85 -8.90
N GLY A 24 -1.75 18.39 -9.79
CA GLY A 24 -1.15 19.71 -9.59
C GLY A 24 -2.18 20.85 -9.59
N ILE A 25 -3.15 20.80 -10.51
CA ILE A 25 -4.22 21.80 -10.59
C ILE A 25 -5.22 21.64 -9.44
N GLU A 26 -5.46 20.42 -8.94
CA GLU A 26 -6.29 20.22 -7.76
C GLU A 26 -5.69 20.90 -6.53
N GLU A 27 -4.37 20.77 -6.32
CA GLU A 27 -3.67 21.43 -5.22
C GLU A 27 -3.76 22.96 -5.34
N GLU A 28 -3.52 23.50 -6.54
CA GLU A 28 -3.63 24.94 -6.81
C GLU A 28 -5.06 25.46 -6.60
N ALA A 29 -6.07 24.71 -7.09
CA ALA A 29 -7.48 25.07 -6.94
C ALA A 29 -7.93 25.13 -5.48
N GLY A 30 -7.31 24.31 -4.61
CA GLY A 30 -7.55 24.37 -3.16
C GLY A 30 -7.06 25.67 -2.52
N ALA A 31 -6.02 26.30 -3.07
CA ALA A 31 -5.51 27.58 -2.60
C ALA A 31 -6.18 28.78 -3.28
N SER A 32 -6.47 28.66 -4.58
CA SER A 32 -7.03 29.72 -5.43
C SER A 32 -8.07 29.15 -6.40
N PRO A 33 -9.33 28.99 -5.96
CA PRO A 33 -10.38 28.43 -6.81
C PRO A 33 -10.73 29.39 -7.95
N SER A 34 -10.80 28.88 -9.18
CA SER A 34 -11.07 29.64 -10.40
C SER A 34 -11.82 28.81 -11.44
N TRP A 35 -12.46 29.49 -12.40
CA TRP A 35 -13.14 28.82 -13.52
C TRP A 35 -12.16 28.10 -14.44
N GLU A 36 -10.96 28.63 -14.58
CA GLU A 36 -9.85 28.04 -15.32
C GLU A 36 -9.44 26.71 -14.68
N ALA A 37 -9.25 26.69 -13.35
CA ALA A 37 -8.90 25.48 -12.62
C ALA A 37 -9.99 24.41 -12.76
N LEU A 38 -11.27 24.79 -12.60
CA LEU A 38 -12.39 23.88 -12.83
C LEU A 38 -12.36 23.31 -14.25
N SER A 39 -12.14 24.16 -15.25
CA SER A 39 -12.13 23.77 -16.67
C SER A 39 -11.04 22.75 -16.96
N VAL A 40 -9.84 22.93 -16.40
CA VAL A 40 -8.73 21.98 -16.55
C VAL A 40 -9.05 20.66 -15.84
N ILE A 41 -9.54 20.72 -14.59
CA ILE A 41 -9.91 19.53 -13.80
C ILE A 41 -10.93 18.67 -14.56
N VAL A 42 -12.06 19.24 -15.00
CA VAL A 42 -13.11 18.48 -15.68
C VAL A 42 -12.65 17.92 -17.02
N ASN A 43 -11.82 18.67 -17.74
CA ASN A 43 -11.26 18.21 -19.02
C ASN A 43 -10.26 17.06 -18.82
N CYS A 44 -9.40 17.14 -17.79
CA CYS A 44 -8.49 16.07 -17.43
C CYS A 44 -9.24 14.79 -17.04
N GLU A 45 -10.27 14.87 -16.20
CA GLU A 45 -11.11 13.73 -15.82
C GLU A 45 -11.79 13.09 -17.04
N PHE A 46 -12.42 13.92 -17.88
CA PHE A 46 -13.07 13.46 -19.10
C PHE A 46 -12.07 12.78 -20.06
N ARG A 47 -10.91 13.41 -20.31
CA ARG A 47 -9.88 12.85 -21.20
C ARG A 47 -9.30 11.55 -20.65
N LEU A 48 -9.02 11.50 -19.34
CA LEU A 48 -8.50 10.31 -18.68
C LEU A 48 -9.46 9.14 -18.83
N TYR A 49 -10.77 9.37 -18.64
CA TYR A 49 -11.79 8.37 -18.89
C TYR A 49 -11.89 8.00 -20.37
N PHE A 50 -11.98 8.98 -21.27
CA PHE A 50 -12.16 8.78 -22.71
C PHE A 50 -11.03 7.95 -23.34
N ILE A 51 -9.78 8.23 -22.96
CA ILE A 51 -8.61 7.49 -23.45
C ILE A 51 -8.67 6.02 -23.03
N ASN A 52 -9.25 5.73 -21.87
CA ASN A 52 -9.34 4.39 -21.30
C ASN A 52 -10.74 3.76 -21.43
N GLN A 53 -11.63 4.32 -22.25
CA GLN A 53 -13.04 3.89 -22.33
C GLN A 53 -13.21 2.49 -22.93
N ASP A 54 -12.29 2.08 -23.80
CA ASP A 54 -12.31 0.76 -24.45
C ASP A 54 -11.75 -0.33 -23.51
N THR A 55 -11.06 0.06 -22.44
CA THR A 55 -10.58 -0.86 -21.41
C THR A 55 -11.75 -1.21 -20.49
N PRO A 56 -12.09 -2.50 -20.31
CA PRO A 56 -13.09 -2.92 -19.34
C PRO A 56 -12.82 -2.28 -17.98
N LEU A 57 -13.84 -1.71 -17.34
CA LEU A 57 -13.63 -0.89 -16.15
C LEU A 57 -12.85 -1.59 -15.03
N ARG A 58 -13.07 -2.90 -14.87
CA ARG A 58 -12.31 -3.78 -13.96
C ARG A 58 -10.80 -3.72 -14.17
N ASN A 59 -10.35 -3.59 -15.41
CA ASN A 59 -8.95 -3.59 -15.80
C ASN A 59 -8.43 -2.16 -16.04
N ASN A 60 -9.23 -1.13 -15.74
CA ASN A 60 -8.84 0.25 -15.98
C ASN A 60 -7.82 0.71 -14.92
N PRO A 61 -6.60 1.14 -15.31
CA PRO A 61 -5.53 1.48 -14.38
C PRO A 61 -5.84 2.70 -13.50
N PHE A 62 -6.88 3.47 -13.82
CA PHE A 62 -7.30 4.67 -13.08
C PHE A 62 -8.57 4.48 -12.26
N LEU A 63 -9.11 3.25 -12.17
CA LEU A 63 -10.29 2.97 -11.36
C LEU A 63 -10.07 3.31 -9.87
N SER A 64 -8.91 2.96 -9.32
CA SER A 64 -8.55 3.29 -7.93
C SER A 64 -8.57 4.80 -7.69
N HIS A 65 -7.99 5.57 -8.62
CA HIS A 65 -8.00 7.04 -8.56
C HIS A 65 -9.42 7.61 -8.46
N TRP A 66 -10.36 7.16 -9.28
CA TRP A 66 -11.73 7.66 -9.24
C TRP A 66 -12.47 7.25 -7.95
N VAL A 67 -12.28 6.01 -7.49
CA VAL A 67 -12.87 5.53 -6.23
C VAL A 67 -12.34 6.34 -5.03
N GLU A 68 -11.03 6.52 -4.93
CA GLU A 68 -10.38 7.32 -3.87
C GLU A 68 -10.85 8.79 -3.91
N THR A 69 -10.93 9.37 -5.11
CA THR A 69 -11.37 10.76 -5.30
C THR A 69 -12.82 10.92 -4.85
N ILE A 70 -13.71 9.99 -5.19
CA ILE A 70 -15.11 10.01 -4.73
C ILE A 70 -15.18 9.98 -3.20
N GLN A 71 -14.47 9.05 -2.56
CA GLN A 71 -14.46 8.91 -1.09
C GLN A 71 -13.92 10.18 -0.42
N ARG A 72 -12.79 10.70 -0.91
CA ARG A 72 -12.13 11.91 -0.38
C ARG A 72 -13.05 13.13 -0.48
N LEU A 73 -13.61 13.40 -1.66
CA LEU A 73 -14.48 14.56 -1.88
C LEU A 73 -15.80 14.44 -1.10
N GLN A 74 -16.39 13.25 -1.00
CA GLN A 74 -17.59 13.03 -0.17
C GLN A 74 -17.32 13.31 1.31
N ASN A 75 -16.18 12.88 1.83
CA ASN A 75 -15.77 13.17 3.21
C ASN A 75 -15.58 14.67 3.42
N GLN A 76 -14.89 15.36 2.50
CA GLN A 76 -14.68 16.82 2.57
C GLN A 76 -16.00 17.59 2.51
N LEU A 77 -16.93 17.21 1.63
CA LEU A 77 -18.24 17.84 1.53
C LEU A 77 -19.14 17.57 2.74
N SER A 78 -18.90 16.47 3.47
CA SER A 78 -19.64 16.11 4.68
C SER A 78 -19.11 16.82 5.93
N THR A 79 -17.81 17.13 5.97
CA THR A 79 -17.16 17.82 7.10
C THR A 79 -17.15 19.33 6.93
N ALA A 80 -17.25 19.84 5.70
CA ALA A 80 -17.30 21.27 5.44
C ALA A 80 -18.53 21.88 6.13
N PRO A 81 -18.35 22.91 6.99
CA PRO A 81 -19.47 23.59 7.61
C PRO A 81 -20.41 24.08 6.52
N THR A 82 -21.71 23.94 6.76
CA THR A 82 -22.75 24.55 5.93
C THR A 82 -22.69 26.06 6.15
N THR A 83 -21.62 26.69 5.67
CA THR A 83 -21.54 28.15 5.63
C THR A 83 -22.72 28.58 4.79
N GLU A 84 -23.65 29.33 5.40
CA GLU A 84 -24.80 29.88 4.70
C GLU A 84 -24.27 30.58 3.46
N TYR A 85 -24.60 30.03 2.28
CA TYR A 85 -24.23 30.59 1.00
C TYR A 85 -24.77 32.01 0.97
N ALA A 86 -23.88 32.99 1.17
CA ALA A 86 -24.20 34.36 0.83
C ALA A 86 -24.51 34.34 -0.67
N PRO A 87 -25.74 34.68 -1.08
CA PRO A 87 -26.14 34.59 -2.49
C PRO A 87 -25.12 35.39 -3.30
N ALA A 88 -24.51 34.71 -4.28
CA ALA A 88 -23.44 35.25 -5.09
C ALA A 88 -23.82 36.65 -5.59
N ASN A 89 -23.08 37.66 -5.12
CA ASN A 89 -23.09 38.96 -5.76
C ASN A 89 -22.70 38.72 -7.23
N THR A 90 -23.50 39.26 -8.14
CA THR A 90 -23.57 39.02 -9.59
C THR A 90 -22.28 39.24 -10.41
N ASP A 91 -21.13 39.40 -9.76
CA ASP A 91 -19.83 39.41 -10.43
C ASP A 91 -19.39 37.97 -10.72
N ASN A 92 -19.76 37.55 -11.94
CA ASN A 92 -19.65 36.27 -12.64
C ASN A 92 -18.28 35.53 -12.65
N GLU A 93 -17.31 35.92 -11.83
CA GLU A 93 -15.92 35.47 -11.96
C GLU A 93 -15.42 34.56 -10.84
N ARG A 94 -16.05 34.53 -9.67
CA ARG A 94 -15.55 33.71 -8.55
C ARG A 94 -16.37 32.45 -8.36
N ILE A 95 -15.69 31.32 -8.30
CA ILE A 95 -16.24 30.00 -7.97
C ILE A 95 -15.71 29.58 -6.60
N ALA A 96 -16.55 28.96 -5.77
CA ALA A 96 -16.08 28.43 -4.48
C ALA A 96 -15.31 27.12 -4.67
N ASP A 97 -14.39 26.84 -3.77
CA ASP A 97 -13.69 25.54 -3.67
C ASP A 97 -14.67 24.36 -3.62
N ARG A 98 -15.72 24.51 -2.80
CA ARG A 98 -16.80 23.55 -2.64
C ARG A 98 -17.49 23.24 -3.96
N ASP A 99 -17.71 24.24 -4.80
CA ASP A 99 -18.39 24.04 -6.08
C ASP A 99 -17.51 23.25 -7.05
N ILE A 100 -16.20 23.51 -7.06
CA ILE A 100 -15.25 22.72 -7.86
C ILE A 100 -15.33 21.24 -7.46
N TRP A 101 -15.35 20.95 -6.16
CA TRP A 101 -15.47 19.57 -5.66
C TRP A 101 -16.81 18.92 -6.00
N VAL A 102 -17.92 19.66 -5.90
CA VAL A 102 -19.25 19.16 -6.28
C VAL A 102 -19.30 18.82 -7.76
N VAL A 103 -18.81 19.71 -8.63
CA VAL A 103 -18.79 19.48 -10.09
C VAL A 103 -17.90 18.29 -10.44
N ARG A 104 -16.68 18.22 -9.87
CA ARG A 104 -15.76 17.10 -10.12
C ARG A 104 -16.37 15.78 -9.66
N LEU A 105 -16.92 15.74 -8.45
CA LEU A 105 -17.58 14.55 -7.89
C LEU A 105 -18.76 14.09 -8.76
N GLY A 106 -19.61 15.03 -9.18
CA GLY A 106 -20.73 14.76 -10.06
C GLY A 106 -20.29 14.19 -11.40
N LEU A 107 -19.26 14.79 -12.02
CA LEU A 107 -18.72 14.33 -13.29
C LEU A 107 -18.15 12.90 -13.20
N ILE A 108 -17.31 12.60 -12.22
CA ILE A 108 -16.72 11.25 -12.07
C ILE A 108 -17.82 10.21 -11.87
N LYS A 109 -18.81 10.49 -11.01
CA LYS A 109 -19.95 9.59 -10.80
C LYS A 109 -20.72 9.35 -12.09
N ALA A 110 -21.00 10.42 -12.83
CA ALA A 110 -21.73 10.35 -14.08
C ALA A 110 -20.94 9.59 -15.16
N LEU A 111 -19.62 9.75 -15.23
CA LEU A 111 -18.75 8.98 -16.14
C LEU A 111 -18.78 7.49 -15.83
N LEU A 112 -18.60 7.12 -14.56
CA LEU A 112 -18.62 5.71 -14.12
C LEU A 112 -19.97 5.03 -14.32
N GLN A 113 -21.08 5.76 -14.16
CA GLN A 113 -22.44 5.26 -14.43
C GLN A 113 -22.80 5.24 -15.92
N SER A 114 -22.22 6.13 -16.71
CA SER A 114 -22.58 6.27 -18.13
C SER A 114 -22.01 5.14 -18.97
N ARG A 115 -22.83 4.63 -19.89
CA ARG A 115 -22.37 3.78 -21.00
C ARG A 115 -22.04 4.58 -22.26
N ASN A 116 -22.29 5.89 -22.25
CA ASN A 116 -22.16 6.75 -23.41
C ASN A 116 -21.44 8.05 -23.04
N VAL A 117 -20.18 8.13 -23.45
CA VAL A 117 -19.28 9.27 -23.19
C VAL A 117 -19.70 10.52 -23.99
N ALA A 118 -20.42 10.34 -25.10
CA ALA A 118 -20.81 11.44 -25.98
C ALA A 118 -21.67 12.50 -25.29
N GLN A 119 -22.39 12.13 -24.22
CA GLN A 119 -23.23 13.09 -23.47
C GLN A 119 -22.42 14.18 -22.74
N PHE A 120 -21.11 14.00 -22.60
CA PHE A 120 -20.22 14.97 -21.95
C PHE A 120 -19.39 15.77 -22.95
N THR A 121 -19.27 15.33 -24.20
CA THR A 121 -18.41 15.97 -25.22
C THR A 121 -18.86 17.40 -25.53
N ASP A 122 -20.16 17.67 -25.48
CA ASP A 122 -20.74 18.99 -25.78
C ASP A 122 -20.97 19.86 -24.53
N LYS A 123 -20.63 19.35 -23.34
CA LYS A 123 -20.86 20.07 -22.09
C LYS A 123 -19.67 20.95 -21.73
N SER A 124 -19.91 22.25 -21.63
CA SER A 124 -18.93 23.18 -21.07
C SER A 124 -18.81 23.02 -19.54
N PRO A 125 -17.68 23.40 -18.92
CA PRO A 125 -17.53 23.42 -17.45
C PRO A 125 -18.64 24.22 -16.74
N ARG A 126 -19.09 25.32 -17.35
CA ARG A 126 -20.23 26.11 -16.84
C ARG A 126 -21.54 25.35 -16.90
N GLN A 127 -21.75 24.52 -17.93
CA GLN A 127 -22.95 23.67 -17.99
C GLN A 127 -22.90 22.59 -16.92
N LEU A 128 -21.74 21.94 -16.71
CA LEU A 128 -21.56 20.95 -15.63
C LEU A 128 -21.78 21.58 -14.25
N TYR A 129 -21.32 22.83 -14.05
CA TYR A 129 -21.63 23.59 -12.84
C TYR A 129 -23.13 23.77 -12.62
N LYS A 130 -23.88 24.21 -13.63
CA LYS A 130 -25.33 24.36 -13.53
C LYS A 130 -26.04 23.04 -13.24
N ASP A 131 -25.58 21.96 -13.87
CA ASP A 131 -26.17 20.64 -13.72
C ASP A 131 -25.96 20.10 -12.28
N PHE A 132 -24.74 20.21 -11.74
CA PHE A 132 -24.40 19.60 -10.44
C PHE A 132 -24.58 20.52 -9.22
N VAL A 133 -24.34 21.82 -9.37
CA VAL A 133 -24.40 22.80 -8.27
C VAL A 133 -25.77 23.46 -8.20
N GLU A 134 -26.22 24.09 -9.28
CA GLU A 134 -27.47 24.88 -9.28
C GLU A 134 -28.71 23.98 -9.27
N SER A 135 -28.71 22.92 -10.09
CA SER A 135 -29.85 22.00 -10.19
C SER A 135 -29.92 20.98 -9.05
N GLN A 136 -28.86 20.92 -8.22
CA GLN A 136 -28.71 19.99 -7.09
C GLN A 136 -29.09 18.55 -7.44
N GLN A 137 -28.66 18.07 -8.60
CA GLN A 137 -29.00 16.73 -9.04
C GLN A 137 -28.40 15.70 -8.06
N LYS A 138 -29.24 15.16 -7.18
CA LYS A 138 -28.85 14.13 -6.22
C LYS A 138 -28.91 12.77 -6.91
N ASP A 139 -27.87 12.45 -7.64
CA ASP A 139 -27.71 11.10 -8.16
C ASP A 139 -27.28 10.16 -7.04
N SER A 140 -28.11 9.15 -6.78
CA SER A 140 -27.73 8.02 -5.94
C SER A 140 -26.60 7.27 -6.66
N PHE A 141 -25.41 7.28 -6.08
CA PHE A 141 -24.25 6.58 -6.62
C PHE A 141 -23.78 5.56 -5.60
N ASP A 142 -23.86 4.27 -5.97
CA ASP A 142 -23.32 3.17 -5.17
C ASP A 142 -21.86 2.93 -5.56
N LEU A 143 -20.96 3.13 -4.61
CA LEU A 143 -19.53 2.93 -4.79
C LEU A 143 -19.12 1.45 -4.61
N GLY A 144 -19.98 0.64 -3.96
CA GLY A 144 -19.70 -0.76 -3.61
C GLY A 144 -19.25 -1.64 -4.78
N PRO A 145 -19.90 -1.60 -5.96
CA PRO A 145 -19.49 -2.38 -7.11
C PRO A 145 -18.06 -2.08 -7.59
N TYR A 146 -17.63 -0.83 -7.51
CA TYR A 146 -16.29 -0.41 -7.96
C TYR A 146 -15.22 -0.78 -6.94
N ILE A 147 -15.51 -0.67 -5.65
CA ILE A 147 -14.63 -1.17 -4.58
C ILE A 147 -14.43 -2.68 -4.74
N ARG A 148 -15.51 -3.44 -4.96
CA ARG A 148 -15.42 -4.88 -5.18
C ARG A 148 -14.55 -5.24 -6.38
N MET A 149 -14.62 -4.47 -7.48
CA MET A 149 -13.71 -4.67 -8.62
C MET A 149 -12.25 -4.49 -8.20
N LEU A 150 -11.93 -3.48 -7.40
CA LEU A 150 -10.57 -3.25 -6.91
C LEU A 150 -10.11 -4.32 -5.90
N GLU A 151 -11.01 -4.82 -5.06
CA GLU A 151 -10.76 -5.92 -4.12
C GLU A 151 -10.53 -7.26 -4.85
N GLU A 152 -11.25 -7.51 -5.94
CA GLU A 152 -11.10 -8.71 -6.77
C GLU A 152 -9.79 -8.72 -7.57
N GLU A 153 -9.25 -7.54 -7.91
CA GLU A 153 -7.93 -7.37 -8.55
C GLU A 153 -6.78 -7.22 -7.54
N ASP A 154 -7.03 -7.45 -6.25
CA ASP A 154 -6.08 -7.29 -5.15
C ASP A 154 -5.42 -5.89 -5.07
N ILE A 155 -6.12 -4.86 -5.56
CA ILE A 155 -5.73 -3.45 -5.43
C ILE A 155 -6.18 -2.91 -4.06
N TYR A 156 -7.36 -3.34 -3.59
CA TYR A 156 -7.92 -3.00 -2.27
C TYR A 156 -7.97 -4.22 -1.36
N GLU A 157 -7.90 -4.00 -0.04
CA GLU A 157 -8.19 -5.02 0.95
C GLU A 157 -9.67 -5.38 0.92
N ARG A 158 -9.98 -6.69 0.94
CA ARG A 158 -11.38 -7.13 1.04
C ARG A 158 -12.00 -6.61 2.32
N THR A 159 -13.01 -5.76 2.17
CA THR A 159 -13.87 -5.36 3.27
C THR A 159 -14.43 -6.64 3.90
N PRO A 160 -14.17 -6.92 5.18
CA PRO A 160 -14.63 -8.15 5.82
C PRO A 160 -16.15 -8.21 5.67
N GLU A 161 -16.63 -9.25 4.99
CA GLU A 161 -18.07 -9.44 4.81
C GLU A 161 -18.71 -9.35 6.20
N PRO A 162 -19.75 -8.51 6.38
CA PRO A 162 -20.42 -8.40 7.66
C PRO A 162 -20.83 -9.82 8.04
N THR A 163 -20.22 -10.37 9.10
CA THR A 163 -20.52 -11.72 9.57
C THR A 163 -22.02 -11.77 9.77
N GLU A 164 -22.73 -12.43 8.86
CA GLU A 164 -24.18 -12.47 8.91
C GLU A 164 -24.53 -12.98 10.31
N PRO A 165 -25.32 -12.23 11.09
CA PRO A 165 -25.72 -12.69 12.41
C PRO A 165 -26.52 -13.95 12.19
N HIS A 166 -25.90 -15.11 12.44
CA HIS A 166 -26.52 -16.42 12.33
C HIS A 166 -27.89 -16.35 12.98
N ALA A 167 -28.92 -16.36 12.13
CA ALA A 167 -30.31 -16.44 12.52
C ALA A 167 -30.48 -17.74 13.30
N ARG A 168 -30.62 -17.59 14.63
CA ARG A 168 -30.99 -18.67 15.53
C ARG A 168 -32.48 -18.97 15.32
N ASP A 169 -32.76 -19.99 14.53
CA ASP A 169 -33.83 -20.96 14.80
C ASP A 169 -33.16 -22.14 15.54
N ASN A 170 -33.62 -22.76 16.62
CA ASN A 170 -34.93 -22.84 17.28
C ASN A 170 -34.74 -23.49 18.69
N PRO A 171 -35.76 -24.01 19.43
CA PRO A 171 -35.97 -23.64 20.83
C PRO A 171 -35.75 -24.76 21.88
N ALA A 172 -35.83 -24.34 23.14
CA ALA A 172 -36.21 -25.13 24.33
C ALA A 172 -35.43 -26.42 24.64
N THR A 173 -34.49 -26.33 25.58
CA THR A 173 -34.37 -27.38 26.59
C THR A 173 -33.99 -26.81 27.96
N THR A 174 -34.76 -27.25 28.93
CA THR A 174 -34.89 -26.81 30.31
C THR A 174 -33.96 -27.63 31.21
N HIS A 175 -33.33 -26.97 32.20
CA HIS A 175 -32.63 -27.51 33.40
C HIS A 175 -31.37 -28.37 33.10
N GLN A 176 -30.27 -28.38 33.87
CA GLN A 176 -30.04 -28.13 35.29
C GLN A 176 -28.51 -28.07 35.54
N ASN A 177 -28.09 -27.31 36.56
CA ASN A 177 -26.95 -27.54 37.46
C ASN A 177 -25.64 -28.14 36.92
N ASN A 178 -24.56 -27.34 36.90
CA ASN A 178 -23.50 -27.52 37.89
C ASN A 178 -22.46 -26.39 37.78
N SER A 179 -22.46 -25.54 38.80
CA SER A 179 -21.38 -24.63 39.13
C SER A 179 -20.16 -25.44 39.54
N THR A 180 -19.12 -25.44 38.71
CA THR A 180 -17.76 -25.76 39.15
C THR A 180 -16.88 -24.60 38.74
N SER A 181 -16.66 -23.71 39.71
CA SER A 181 -15.69 -22.63 39.63
C SER A 181 -14.29 -23.19 39.38
N ASN A 182 -13.85 -23.19 38.13
CA ASN A 182 -12.43 -23.24 37.82
C ASN A 182 -11.88 -21.82 37.86
N ASN A 183 -11.35 -21.49 39.04
CA ASN A 183 -10.33 -20.48 39.24
C ASN A 183 -9.06 -20.90 38.49
N ASP A 184 -9.06 -20.81 37.15
CA ASP A 184 -7.81 -20.78 36.41
C ASP A 184 -7.37 -19.32 36.31
N ALA A 185 -6.51 -18.99 37.26
CA ALA A 185 -5.82 -17.73 37.35
C ALA A 185 -5.25 -17.34 35.99
N GLN A 186 -5.57 -16.11 35.58
CA GLN A 186 -4.86 -15.35 34.57
C GLN A 186 -3.35 -15.39 34.88
N ARG A 187 -2.64 -16.38 34.33
CA ARG A 187 -1.19 -16.30 34.21
C ARG A 187 -0.91 -15.15 33.23
N PRO A 188 -0.17 -14.10 33.65
CA PRO A 188 0.25 -13.07 32.72
C PRO A 188 1.04 -13.75 31.60
N ARG A 189 0.57 -13.60 30.36
CA ARG A 189 1.31 -14.06 29.19
C ARG A 189 2.70 -13.40 29.26
N PRO A 190 3.80 -14.17 29.24
CA PRO A 190 5.13 -13.58 29.21
C PRO A 190 5.20 -12.60 28.03
N SER A 191 5.72 -11.40 28.28
CA SER A 191 5.80 -10.37 27.26
C SER A 191 6.83 -10.81 26.21
N LYS A 192 6.43 -10.87 24.93
CA LYS A 192 7.31 -11.22 23.79
C LYS A 192 8.64 -10.43 23.79
N LEU A 193 8.63 -9.22 24.33
CA LEU A 193 9.81 -8.37 24.52
C LEU A 193 10.87 -9.00 25.45
N SER A 194 10.45 -9.68 26.52
CA SER A 194 11.36 -10.35 27.44
C SER A 194 12.08 -11.51 26.74
N ASP A 195 11.36 -12.26 25.91
CA ASP A 195 11.91 -13.41 25.20
C ASP A 195 12.94 -12.98 24.15
N PHE A 196 12.67 -11.91 23.40
CA PHE A 196 13.63 -11.36 22.43
C PHE A 196 14.91 -10.83 23.10
N GLN A 197 14.80 -10.18 24.26
CA GLN A 197 15.98 -9.70 25.00
C GLN A 197 16.82 -10.84 25.56
N GLN A 198 16.18 -11.93 25.98
CA GLN A 198 16.90 -13.13 26.41
C GLN A 198 17.60 -13.79 25.23
N TRP A 199 16.89 -13.98 24.12
CA TRP A 199 17.45 -14.50 22.87
C TRP A 199 18.65 -13.66 22.39
N LYS A 200 18.56 -12.32 22.43
CA LYS A 200 19.67 -11.42 22.07
C LYS A 200 20.92 -11.68 22.91
N LYS A 201 20.77 -11.84 24.23
CA LYS A 201 21.90 -12.16 25.14
C LYS A 201 22.49 -13.53 24.84
N ASP A 202 21.64 -14.50 24.54
CA ASP A 202 22.06 -15.86 24.23
C ASP A 202 22.84 -15.91 22.90
N VAL A 203 22.38 -15.20 21.86
CA VAL A 203 23.11 -15.06 20.58
C VAL A 203 24.43 -14.33 20.76
N LEU A 204 24.48 -13.24 21.52
CA LEU A 204 25.74 -12.53 21.83
C LEU A 204 26.73 -13.43 22.60
N THR A 205 26.24 -14.32 23.45
CA THR A 205 27.07 -15.30 24.15
C THR A 205 27.58 -16.37 23.18
N ARG A 206 26.71 -16.89 22.29
CA ARG A 206 27.10 -17.87 21.26
C ARG A 206 28.07 -17.30 20.23
N LEU A 207 27.95 -16.03 19.83
CA LEU A 207 28.94 -15.38 18.97
C LEU A 207 30.35 -15.41 19.56
N LYS A 208 30.47 -15.34 20.89
CA LYS A 208 31.75 -15.42 21.61
C LYS A 208 32.28 -16.85 21.71
N THR A 209 31.41 -17.83 21.93
CA THR A 209 31.82 -19.20 22.25
C THR A 209 31.84 -20.14 21.04
N SER A 210 30.92 -19.94 20.10
CA SER A 210 30.59 -20.86 19.00
C SER A 210 29.99 -20.11 17.80
N PRO A 211 30.77 -19.22 17.15
CA PRO A 211 30.27 -18.32 16.10
C PRO A 211 29.63 -19.04 14.90
N GLU A 212 30.07 -20.26 14.61
CA GLU A 212 29.51 -21.13 13.57
C GLU A 212 28.03 -21.49 13.79
N THR A 213 27.57 -21.52 15.04
CA THR A 213 26.16 -21.79 15.37
C THR A 213 25.30 -20.54 15.40
N ALA A 214 25.88 -19.40 15.80
CA ALA A 214 25.17 -18.13 15.91
C ALA A 214 24.97 -17.44 14.56
N THR A 215 25.92 -17.60 13.63
CA THR A 215 25.87 -16.92 12.33
C THR A 215 24.61 -17.28 11.52
N PRO A 216 24.20 -18.55 11.38
CA PRO A 216 22.95 -18.89 10.72
C PRO A 216 21.71 -18.30 11.40
N GLU A 217 21.71 -18.12 12.72
CA GLU A 217 20.58 -17.50 13.41
C GLU A 217 20.43 -16.01 13.02
N LEU A 218 21.53 -15.30 12.79
CA LEU A 218 21.52 -13.91 12.36
C LEU A 218 20.98 -13.75 10.93
N THR A 219 21.22 -14.71 10.04
CA THR A 219 20.74 -14.65 8.66
C THR A 219 19.24 -14.96 8.54
N HIS A 220 18.65 -15.64 9.52
CA HIS A 220 17.24 -16.03 9.51
C HIS A 220 16.34 -15.15 10.39
N LEU A 221 16.80 -13.96 10.75
CA LEU A 221 16.01 -13.05 11.58
C LEU A 221 14.75 -12.57 10.86
N PRO A 222 13.65 -12.30 11.61
CA PRO A 222 12.43 -11.77 11.02
C PRO A 222 12.65 -10.32 10.54
N ILE A 223 11.84 -9.89 9.57
CA ILE A 223 11.86 -8.53 9.00
C ILE A 223 11.10 -7.56 9.93
N GLU A 224 11.59 -7.44 11.16
CA GLU A 224 11.03 -6.60 12.21
C GLU A 224 12.05 -5.54 12.65
N LEU A 225 11.54 -4.39 13.12
CA LEU A 225 12.36 -3.27 13.60
C LEU A 225 13.36 -3.68 14.70
N SER A 226 12.96 -4.54 15.63
CA SER A 226 13.80 -5.06 16.71
C SER A 226 15.00 -5.86 16.21
N SER A 227 14.80 -6.70 15.20
CA SER A 227 15.83 -7.53 14.58
C SER A 227 16.78 -6.69 13.72
N LEU A 228 16.24 -5.75 12.94
CA LEU A 228 17.02 -4.82 12.12
C LEU A 228 17.88 -3.88 12.98
N ASP A 229 17.35 -3.39 14.10
CA ASP A 229 18.09 -2.58 15.08
C ASP A 229 19.22 -3.40 15.74
N PHE A 230 18.94 -4.67 16.07
CA PHE A 230 19.96 -5.56 16.59
C PHE A 230 21.11 -5.79 15.61
N LEU A 231 20.82 -6.13 14.35
CA LEU A 231 21.84 -6.28 13.30
C LEU A 231 22.63 -4.98 13.10
N THR A 232 21.93 -3.85 13.05
CA THR A 232 22.56 -2.52 12.92
C THR A 232 23.51 -2.24 14.09
N THR A 233 23.13 -2.60 15.31
CA THR A 233 23.95 -2.43 16.52
C THR A 233 25.20 -3.30 16.44
N LEU A 234 25.07 -4.58 16.04
CA LEU A 234 26.20 -5.49 15.88
C LEU A 234 27.26 -4.95 14.91
N LEU A 235 26.80 -4.35 13.80
CA LEU A 235 27.68 -3.75 12.79
C LEU A 235 28.34 -2.46 13.28
N GLN A 236 27.58 -1.56 13.91
CA GLN A 236 28.10 -0.30 14.43
C GLN A 236 29.14 -0.50 15.53
N GLU A 237 28.88 -1.45 16.44
CA GLU A 237 29.80 -1.81 17.52
C GLU A 237 30.96 -2.70 17.06
N GLN A 238 31.01 -3.05 15.77
CA GLN A 238 31.98 -3.98 15.18
C GLN A 238 32.07 -5.32 15.93
N THR A 239 30.94 -5.78 16.49
CA THR A 239 30.90 -6.99 17.33
C THR A 239 31.27 -8.22 16.51
N LEU A 240 30.82 -8.31 15.26
CA LEU A 240 31.14 -9.42 14.37
C LEU A 240 32.64 -9.48 14.06
N GLN A 241 33.23 -8.33 13.71
CA GLN A 241 34.66 -8.20 13.42
C GLN A 241 35.52 -8.50 14.66
N SER A 242 35.05 -8.14 15.85
CA SER A 242 35.74 -8.48 17.12
C SER A 242 35.85 -9.99 17.36
N HIS A 243 35.01 -10.77 16.68
CA HIS A 243 35.01 -12.24 16.68
C HIS A 243 35.60 -12.85 15.41
N ASN A 244 36.32 -12.06 14.58
CA ASN A 244 36.87 -12.47 13.28
C ASN A 244 35.82 -12.95 12.28
N ILE A 245 34.61 -12.39 12.34
CA ILE A 245 33.53 -12.68 11.42
C ILE A 245 33.40 -11.52 10.43
N ASP A 246 33.43 -11.82 9.13
CA ASP A 246 33.16 -10.84 8.08
C ASP A 246 31.65 -10.51 8.07
N PRO A 247 31.24 -9.25 8.28
CA PRO A 247 29.83 -8.87 8.25
C PRO A 247 29.20 -8.98 6.86
N ALA A 248 29.95 -8.79 5.78
CA ALA A 248 29.38 -8.66 4.44
C ALA A 248 28.58 -9.90 3.99
N PRO A 249 29.12 -11.13 4.10
CA PRO A 249 28.37 -12.35 3.76
C PRO A 249 27.10 -12.52 4.61
N ILE A 250 27.16 -12.20 5.90
CA ILE A 250 26.00 -12.34 6.82
C ILE A 250 24.86 -11.42 6.40
N ILE A 251 25.19 -10.19 6.03
CA ILE A 251 24.19 -9.20 5.63
C ILE A 251 23.62 -9.50 4.25
N SER A 252 24.44 -9.94 3.29
CA SER A 252 23.95 -10.42 1.99
C SER A 252 23.01 -11.61 2.18
N ASP A 253 23.40 -12.62 2.97
CA ASP A 253 22.57 -13.80 3.27
C ASP A 253 21.26 -13.43 3.98
N TYR A 254 21.32 -12.48 4.93
CA TYR A 254 20.12 -11.97 5.59
C TYR A 254 19.16 -11.29 4.61
N ILE A 255 19.67 -10.40 3.74
CA ILE A 255 18.84 -9.70 2.74
C ILE A 255 18.22 -10.72 1.78
N GLN A 256 19.00 -11.69 1.30
CA GLN A 256 18.52 -12.77 0.44
C GLN A 256 17.41 -13.59 1.11
N HIS A 257 17.58 -13.96 2.38
CA HIS A 257 16.54 -14.65 3.15
C HIS A 257 15.29 -13.78 3.33
N ALA A 258 15.45 -12.51 3.67
CA ALA A 258 14.35 -11.56 3.81
C ALA A 258 13.58 -11.37 2.50
N LEU A 259 14.26 -11.37 1.36
CA LEU A 259 13.60 -11.28 0.04
C LEU A 259 12.73 -12.51 -0.24
N ARG A 260 13.22 -13.72 0.07
CA ARG A 260 12.44 -14.96 -0.06
C ARG A 260 11.20 -14.95 0.83
N LEU A 261 11.31 -14.48 2.07
CA LEU A 261 10.15 -14.33 2.96
C LEU A 261 9.15 -13.30 2.40
N THR A 262 9.66 -12.19 1.87
CA THR A 262 8.84 -11.12 1.28
C THR A 262 8.10 -11.61 0.03
N GLU A 263 8.68 -12.53 -0.75
CA GLU A 263 8.01 -13.19 -1.87
C GLU A 263 6.85 -14.06 -1.40
N GLN A 264 7.10 -14.90 -0.38
CA GLN A 264 6.08 -15.75 0.22
C GLN A 264 4.90 -14.95 0.81
N MET A 265 5.15 -13.73 1.30
CA MET A 265 4.07 -12.82 1.74
C MET A 265 3.18 -12.38 0.58
N GLY A 266 3.73 -12.21 -0.63
CA GLY A 266 2.97 -11.76 -1.81
C GLY A 266 2.22 -12.89 -2.53
N GLU A 267 2.60 -14.14 -2.30
CA GLU A 267 1.86 -15.30 -2.79
C GLU A 267 0.57 -15.44 -1.96
N SER A 268 -0.53 -14.87 -2.46
CA SER A 268 -1.87 -15.12 -1.92
C SER A 268 -2.05 -16.64 -1.79
N SER A 269 -2.44 -17.13 -0.60
CA SER A 269 -2.73 -18.54 -0.32
C SER A 269 -3.94 -19.07 -1.13
N SER A 270 -3.86 -19.00 -2.46
CA SER A 270 -4.85 -19.46 -3.43
C SER A 270 -4.93 -21.00 -3.45
N ALA A 271 -3.93 -21.68 -2.89
CA ALA A 271 -3.90 -23.13 -2.76
C ALA A 271 -4.77 -23.70 -1.60
N GLY A 272 -5.35 -22.86 -0.74
CA GLY A 272 -6.03 -23.31 0.49
C GLY A 272 -7.42 -23.91 0.33
N LEU A 273 -8.11 -23.74 -0.81
CA LEU A 273 -9.50 -24.20 -0.96
C LEU A 273 -9.67 -25.54 -1.68
N ALA A 274 -8.58 -26.22 -2.10
CA ALA A 274 -8.68 -27.46 -2.88
C ALA A 274 -8.18 -28.75 -2.20
N SER A 275 -7.56 -28.71 -1.01
CA SER A 275 -6.88 -29.90 -0.44
C SER A 275 -7.40 -30.44 0.90
N SER A 276 -8.58 -30.00 1.38
CA SER A 276 -9.17 -30.54 2.62
C SER A 276 -10.07 -31.77 2.38
N ALA A 277 -9.58 -32.74 1.60
CA ALA A 277 -10.24 -34.03 1.41
C ALA A 277 -9.25 -35.19 1.26
N SER A 278 -8.33 -35.38 2.22
CA SER A 278 -7.77 -36.72 2.45
C SER A 278 -7.25 -36.88 3.87
N ALA A 279 -7.82 -37.87 4.56
CA ALA A 279 -7.54 -38.29 5.91
C ALA A 279 -6.09 -38.75 6.14
N GLY A 280 -5.59 -38.57 7.37
CA GLY A 280 -4.36 -39.23 7.81
C GLY A 280 -3.92 -38.77 9.20
N LEU A 281 -4.14 -39.62 10.20
CA LEU A 281 -3.81 -39.37 11.61
C LEU A 281 -2.32 -39.15 11.87
N GLY A 282 -2.03 -38.16 12.73
CA GLY A 282 -1.02 -38.29 13.78
C GLY A 282 0.36 -37.67 13.53
N ALA A 283 0.54 -36.42 13.93
CA ALA A 283 1.78 -35.93 14.54
C ALA A 283 1.53 -34.58 15.22
N THR A 284 1.55 -34.59 16.55
CA THR A 284 1.53 -33.40 17.40
C THR A 284 2.91 -32.75 17.40
N THR A 285 3.12 -31.78 16.52
CA THR A 285 4.17 -30.77 16.71
C THR A 285 3.50 -29.41 16.55
N SER A 286 3.24 -28.77 17.68
CA SER A 286 2.78 -27.39 17.79
C SER A 286 3.87 -26.45 17.27
N VAL A 287 3.98 -26.35 15.95
CA VAL A 287 4.55 -25.17 15.32
C VAL A 287 3.51 -24.08 15.57
N GLU A 288 3.80 -23.20 16.53
CA GLU A 288 3.05 -21.96 16.66
C GLU A 288 3.06 -21.30 15.30
N ASP A 289 1.89 -21.35 14.68
CA ASP A 289 1.52 -20.70 13.43
C ASP A 289 1.81 -19.21 13.63
N GLN A 290 3.05 -18.81 13.31
CA GLN A 290 3.38 -17.41 13.14
C GLN A 290 2.43 -16.96 12.06
N LEU A 291 1.43 -16.19 12.48
CA LEU A 291 0.45 -15.56 11.62
C LEU A 291 1.24 -14.57 10.77
N VAL A 292 1.91 -15.09 9.74
CA VAL A 292 2.65 -14.29 8.78
C VAL A 292 1.59 -13.48 8.09
N ASP A 293 1.65 -12.16 8.27
CA ASP A 293 0.79 -11.25 7.52
C ASP A 293 1.04 -11.54 6.03
N HIS A 294 0.03 -12.09 5.35
CA HIS A 294 0.06 -12.34 3.93
C HIS A 294 -0.61 -11.18 3.18
N GLY A 295 -0.25 -11.02 1.92
CA GLY A 295 -0.80 -10.02 1.00
C GLY A 295 0.20 -8.97 0.55
N ARG A 296 -0.21 -8.23 -0.49
CA ARG A 296 0.55 -7.13 -1.10
C ARG A 296 0.98 -6.07 -0.10
N GLU A 297 0.16 -5.80 0.92
CA GLU A 297 0.45 -4.77 1.93
C GLU A 297 1.57 -5.22 2.86
N ALA A 298 1.50 -6.45 3.37
CA ALA A 298 2.56 -7.06 4.19
C ALA A 298 3.89 -7.14 3.42
N GLN A 299 3.83 -7.59 2.16
CA GLN A 299 4.98 -7.57 1.25
C GLN A 299 5.54 -6.15 1.09
N THR A 300 4.68 -5.15 0.85
CA THR A 300 5.10 -3.74 0.71
C THR A 300 5.77 -3.22 1.98
N ARG A 301 5.21 -3.54 3.15
CA ARG A 301 5.75 -3.15 4.46
C ARG A 301 7.11 -3.78 4.70
N ALA A 302 7.28 -5.06 4.39
CA ALA A 302 8.56 -5.78 4.49
C ALA A 302 9.63 -5.15 3.58
N VAL A 303 9.29 -4.87 2.31
CA VAL A 303 10.21 -4.18 1.39
C VAL A 303 10.62 -2.81 1.93
N LYS A 304 9.67 -2.01 2.43
CA LYS A 304 9.97 -0.69 3.01
C LYS A 304 10.95 -0.77 4.19
N LEU A 305 10.76 -1.73 5.09
CA LEU A 305 11.68 -1.96 6.20
C LEU A 305 13.07 -2.37 5.72
N LEU A 306 13.14 -3.26 4.73
CA LEU A 306 14.40 -3.71 4.13
C LEU A 306 15.14 -2.55 3.44
N LEU A 307 14.44 -1.70 2.69
CA LEU A 307 15.02 -0.50 2.07
C LEU A 307 15.55 0.49 3.11
N LEU A 308 14.84 0.69 4.22
CA LEU A 308 15.30 1.55 5.33
C LEU A 308 16.58 0.99 5.95
N PHE A 309 16.64 -0.32 6.17
CA PHE A 309 17.82 -0.99 6.68
C PHE A 309 19.02 -0.83 5.73
N ILE A 310 18.87 -1.19 4.46
CA ILE A 310 19.94 -1.07 3.45
C ILE A 310 20.41 0.38 3.30
N ARG A 311 19.49 1.35 3.24
CA ARG A 311 19.83 2.77 3.19
C ARG A 311 20.64 3.21 4.41
N ASN A 312 20.32 2.69 5.60
CA ASN A 312 21.08 2.95 6.82
C ASN A 312 22.46 2.30 6.80
N LEU A 313 22.61 1.09 6.23
CA LEU A 313 23.92 0.45 6.03
C LEU A 313 24.84 1.31 5.16
N ILE A 314 24.34 1.77 4.00
CA ILE A 314 25.10 2.56 3.03
C ILE A 314 25.45 3.94 3.61
N ARG A 315 24.48 4.65 4.20
CA ARG A 315 24.72 6.00 4.73
C ARG A 315 25.74 6.05 5.86
N LYS A 316 25.84 4.96 6.63
CA LYS A 316 26.76 4.84 7.76
C LYS A 316 28.04 4.09 7.41
N ASP A 317 28.21 3.71 6.14
CA ASP A 317 29.36 2.93 5.67
C ASP A 317 29.59 1.66 6.52
N LEU A 318 28.51 0.99 6.92
CA LEU A 318 28.58 -0.22 7.76
C LEU A 318 28.89 -1.47 6.95
N VAL A 319 28.47 -1.48 5.68
CA VAL A 319 28.72 -2.52 4.70
C VAL A 319 28.92 -1.80 3.37
N GLY A 320 30.01 -2.12 2.66
CA GLY A 320 30.32 -1.56 1.35
C GLY A 320 29.19 -1.83 0.36
N MET A 321 28.84 -0.83 -0.44
CA MET A 321 27.75 -0.94 -1.41
C MET A 321 28.00 -2.06 -2.43
N GLU A 322 29.26 -2.26 -2.81
CA GLU A 322 29.73 -3.32 -3.69
C GLU A 322 29.46 -4.72 -3.12
N ALA A 323 29.45 -4.89 -1.81
CA ALA A 323 29.23 -6.17 -1.16
C ALA A 323 27.76 -6.62 -1.20
N ILE A 324 26.83 -5.68 -1.35
CA ILE A 324 25.37 -5.93 -1.42
C ILE A 324 24.76 -5.45 -2.73
N TYR A 325 25.58 -5.27 -3.76
CA TYR A 325 25.17 -4.68 -5.04
C TYR A 325 24.09 -5.54 -5.73
N PHE A 326 24.26 -6.87 -5.73
CA PHE A 326 23.32 -7.76 -6.39
C PHE A 326 21.95 -7.78 -5.69
N GLU A 327 21.93 -7.76 -4.36
CA GLU A 327 20.72 -7.64 -3.56
C GLU A 327 19.98 -6.33 -3.83
N ILE A 328 20.71 -5.22 -3.93
CA ILE A 328 20.15 -3.92 -4.28
C ILE A 328 19.50 -3.98 -5.67
N GLN A 329 20.20 -4.53 -6.67
CA GLN A 329 19.66 -4.67 -8.02
C GLN A 329 18.43 -5.55 -8.06
N GLU A 330 18.45 -6.69 -7.36
CA GLU A 330 17.32 -7.60 -7.25
C GLU A 330 16.08 -6.89 -6.69
N ILE A 331 16.23 -6.15 -5.58
CA ILE A 331 15.13 -5.37 -5.00
C ILE A 331 14.61 -4.33 -5.99
N CYS A 332 15.51 -3.59 -6.63
CA CYS A 332 15.18 -2.51 -7.56
C CYS A 332 14.40 -3.00 -8.79
N VAL A 333 14.72 -4.19 -9.28
CA VAL A 333 14.06 -4.80 -10.44
C VAL A 333 12.73 -5.45 -10.03
N ARG A 334 12.76 -6.30 -9.00
CA ARG A 334 11.63 -7.15 -8.64
C ARG A 334 10.47 -6.38 -8.03
N TYR A 335 10.78 -5.34 -7.26
CA TYR A 335 9.80 -4.54 -6.53
C TYR A 335 9.63 -3.13 -7.10
N VAL A 336 10.00 -2.91 -8.37
CA VAL A 336 9.95 -1.60 -9.05
C VAL A 336 8.58 -0.91 -9.00
N TRP A 337 7.50 -1.68 -8.84
CA TRP A 337 6.13 -1.18 -8.73
C TRP A 337 5.89 -0.39 -7.42
N ILE A 338 6.66 -0.66 -6.36
CA ILE A 338 6.62 0.07 -5.10
C ILE A 338 7.32 1.43 -5.29
N ARG A 339 6.64 2.52 -4.93
CA ARG A 339 7.16 3.89 -5.11
C ARG A 339 8.51 4.09 -4.41
N GLU A 340 8.62 3.62 -3.17
CA GLU A 340 9.81 3.75 -2.33
C GLU A 340 11.03 3.04 -2.92
N VAL A 341 10.83 1.96 -3.70
CA VAL A 341 11.91 1.27 -4.42
C VAL A 341 12.47 2.17 -5.52
N ARG A 342 11.61 2.88 -6.27
CA ARG A 342 12.05 3.83 -7.31
C ARG A 342 12.80 5.03 -6.71
N GLU A 343 12.31 5.56 -5.60
CA GLU A 343 12.99 6.62 -4.85
C GLU A 343 14.34 6.14 -4.30
N PHE A 344 14.42 4.89 -3.82
CA PHE A 344 15.65 4.29 -3.36
C PHE A 344 16.65 4.09 -4.50
N ARG A 345 16.20 3.62 -5.67
CA ARG A 345 17.04 3.51 -6.86
C ARG A 345 17.65 4.85 -7.26
N ALA A 346 16.84 5.91 -7.32
CA ALA A 346 17.34 7.26 -7.60
C ALA A 346 18.36 7.74 -6.55
N PHE A 347 18.19 7.35 -5.28
CA PHE A 347 19.16 7.61 -4.23
C PHE A 347 20.51 6.91 -4.50
N ILE A 348 20.50 5.63 -4.91
CA ILE A 348 21.73 4.89 -5.23
C ILE A 348 22.45 5.49 -6.45
N GLU A 349 21.72 5.76 -7.53
CA GLU A 349 22.28 6.39 -8.73
C GLU A 349 22.85 7.80 -8.44
N GLY A 350 22.22 8.53 -7.51
CA GLY A 350 22.71 9.84 -7.05
C GLY A 350 23.98 9.77 -6.18
N VAL A 351 24.19 8.67 -5.44
CA VAL A 351 25.42 8.43 -4.68
C VAL A 351 26.59 8.20 -5.64
N GLU A 352 26.42 7.35 -6.65
CA GLU A 352 27.46 7.07 -7.66
C GLU A 352 27.84 8.31 -8.48
N GLY A 353 26.90 9.21 -8.75
CA GLY A 353 27.16 10.46 -9.47
C GLY A 353 27.84 11.57 -8.64
N GLY A 354 27.88 11.44 -7.32
CA GLY A 354 28.31 12.50 -6.39
C GLY A 354 29.78 12.47 -5.98
N GLU A 355 30.44 11.31 -6.02
CA GLU A 355 31.83 11.13 -5.55
C GLU A 355 32.89 11.80 -6.44
N GLY A 356 32.50 12.38 -7.58
CA GLY A 356 33.39 13.16 -8.44
C GLY A 356 33.60 14.64 -8.05
N ARG A 357 32.93 15.17 -7.01
CA ARG A 357 32.94 16.63 -6.72
C ARG A 357 33.47 17.09 -5.37
N TYR A 358 33.82 16.20 -4.44
CA TYR A 358 34.39 16.58 -3.14
C TYR A 358 35.74 15.92 -2.86
N GLY A 359 36.65 16.00 -3.84
CA GLY A 359 38.08 15.70 -3.68
C GLY A 359 38.95 16.93 -3.95
N ARG A 360 39.01 17.88 -3.00
CA ARG A 360 40.15 18.77 -2.81
C ARG A 360 40.25 19.24 -1.36
#